data_AF-A0A173UZN7-F1
#
_entry.id   AF-A0A173UZN7-F1
#
_cell.length_a   1.000
_cell.length_b   1.000
_cell.length_c   1.000
_cell.angle_alpha   90.00
_cell.angle_beta   90.00
_cell.angle_gamma   90.00
#
_symmetry.space_group_name_H-M   'P 1'
#
loop_
_entity.id
_entity.type
_entity.pdbx_description
1 polymer ?
#
loop_
_entity_poly.entity_id
_entity_poly.type
_entity_poly.pdbx_seq_one_letter_code
_entity_poly.pdbx_strand_id
1 'polypeptide(L)'
;MYKAEGIFLFAHGENGELYQKQLNIVDLAITFRGKPEEIQKLYTYDINEDDLIDGKEFLHDVRKKWITNRTGILEHVFVDGFESNLGIANNDFYQGDFLVTEDCFEELCKKHDIKVHWTKSKRIII
;
A
#
# COMPACT_ATOMS: atom_id res chain seq x y z
N MET A 1 12.69 -4.21 -10.20
CA MET A 1 12.68 -4.64 -8.79
C MET A 1 12.53 -3.42 -7.92
N TYR A 2 11.41 -3.33 -7.22
CA TYR A 2 11.14 -2.28 -6.25
C TYR A 2 11.67 -2.72 -4.89
N LYS A 3 12.31 -1.80 -4.17
CA LYS A 3 12.97 -2.12 -2.90
C LYS A 3 12.44 -1.18 -1.83
N ALA A 4 11.54 -1.67 -1.00
CA ALA A 4 10.98 -0.87 0.08
C ALA A 4 12.01 -0.63 1.19
N GLU A 5 11.92 0.54 1.82
CA GLU A 5 12.80 0.98 2.90
C GLU A 5 12.47 0.32 4.26
N GLY A 6 11.35 -0.39 4.32
CA GLY A 6 10.83 -1.04 5.51
C GLY A 6 9.30 -1.10 5.45
N ILE A 7 8.65 -0.93 6.62
CA ILE A 7 7.20 -0.89 6.72
C ILE A 7 6.67 0.42 7.28
N PHE A 8 5.51 0.85 6.79
CA PHE A 8 4.70 1.95 7.29
C PHE A 8 3.35 1.39 7.72
N LEU A 9 3.11 1.34 9.03
CA LEU A 9 1.91 0.74 9.61
C LEU A 9 0.92 1.81 10.04
N PHE A 10 -0.33 1.65 9.61
CA PHE A 10 -1.49 2.37 10.13
C PHE A 10 -2.25 1.52 11.15
N ALA A 11 -2.72 2.15 12.23
CA ALA A 11 -3.54 1.52 13.26
C ALA A 11 -4.54 2.52 13.87
N HIS A 12 -5.65 2.00 14.41
CA HIS A 12 -6.62 2.79 15.15
C HIS A 12 -6.25 2.90 16.63
N GLY A 13 -6.36 4.12 17.15
CA GLY A 13 -6.33 4.42 18.58
C GLY A 13 -7.67 4.21 19.28
N GLU A 14 -7.66 4.28 20.61
CA GLU A 14 -8.85 4.10 21.46
C GLU A 14 -9.99 5.11 21.16
N ASN A 15 -9.66 6.29 20.59
CA ASN A 15 -10.62 7.36 20.29
C ASN A 15 -10.79 7.63 18.78
N GLY A 16 -10.49 6.66 17.92
CA GLY A 16 -10.54 6.85 16.47
C GLY A 16 -9.37 7.66 15.90
N GLU A 17 -8.34 7.92 16.71
CA GLU A 17 -7.08 8.50 16.25
C GLU A 17 -6.39 7.56 15.26
N LEU A 18 -5.76 8.14 14.23
CA LEU A 18 -4.94 7.40 13.28
C LEU A 18 -3.49 7.42 13.74
N TYR A 19 -3.02 6.27 14.22
CA TYR A 19 -1.61 6.08 14.54
C TYR A 19 -0.86 5.60 13.30
N GLN A 20 0.36 6.11 13.15
CA GLN A 20 1.29 5.69 12.12
C GLN A 20 2.64 5.34 12.73
N LYS A 21 3.26 4.28 12.22
CA LYS A 21 4.60 3.85 12.65
C LYS A 21 5.42 3.41 11.46
N GLN A 22 6.59 4.02 11.31
CA GLN A 22 7.62 3.57 10.37
C GLN A 22 8.63 2.69 11.10
N LEU A 23 9.04 1.61 10.45
CA LEU A 23 10.15 0.77 10.86
C LEU A 23 11.01 0.50 9.63
N ASN A 24 12.24 1.02 9.62
CA ASN A 24 13.16 0.76 8.52
C ASN A 24 13.73 -0.67 8.62
N ILE A 25 14.48 -1.10 7.60
CA ILE A 25 15.11 -2.43 7.57
C ILE A 25 15.99 -2.71 8.81
N VAL A 26 16.69 -1.70 9.34
CA VAL A 26 17.53 -1.88 10.54
C VAL A 26 16.66 -2.12 11.78
N ASP A 27 15.57 -1.36 11.95
CA ASP A 27 14.62 -1.55 13.04
C ASP A 27 13.96 -2.93 12.97
N LEU A 28 13.62 -3.38 11.76
CA LEU A 28 13.06 -4.70 11.51
C LEU A 28 14.08 -5.81 11.79
N ALA A 29 15.34 -5.63 11.38
CA ALA A 29 16.43 -6.56 11.69
C ALA A 29 16.64 -6.73 13.19
N ILE A 30 16.57 -5.63 13.96
CA ILE A 30 16.62 -5.69 15.43
C ILE A 30 15.41 -6.47 15.96
N THR A 31 14.20 -6.15 15.48
CA THR A 31 12.95 -6.77 15.94
C THR A 31 12.93 -8.28 15.71
N PHE A 32 13.36 -8.72 14.53
CA PHE A 32 13.40 -10.14 14.15
C PHE A 32 14.70 -10.86 14.53
N ARG A 33 15.65 -10.16 15.16
CA ARG A 33 17.00 -10.66 15.47
C ARG A 33 17.71 -11.24 14.24
N GLY A 34 17.50 -10.61 13.08
CA GLY A 34 18.07 -11.00 11.79
C GLY A 34 19.15 -10.03 11.31
N LYS A 35 19.76 -10.33 10.16
CA LYS A 35 20.68 -9.39 9.49
C LYS A 35 19.91 -8.46 8.56
N PRO A 36 20.28 -7.17 8.47
CA PRO A 36 19.62 -6.22 7.56
C PRO A 36 19.54 -6.71 6.11
N GLU A 37 20.57 -7.38 5.59
CA GLU A 37 20.59 -7.88 4.21
C GLU A 37 19.62 -9.05 3.99
N GLU A 38 19.35 -9.84 5.03
CA GLU A 38 18.37 -10.95 4.98
C GLU A 38 16.95 -10.39 5.07
N ILE A 39 16.72 -9.42 5.95
CA ILE A 39 15.43 -8.75 6.07
C ILE A 39 15.09 -7.98 4.80
N GLN A 40 16.05 -7.27 4.20
CA GLN A 40 15.83 -6.49 2.99
C GLN A 40 15.29 -7.33 1.82
N LYS A 41 15.69 -8.61 1.72
CA LYS A 41 15.19 -9.53 0.68
C LYS A 41 13.69 -9.76 0.78
N LEU A 42 13.12 -9.69 1.99
CA LEU A 42 11.68 -9.83 2.22
C LEU A 42 10.88 -8.61 1.75
N TYR A 43 11.54 -7.47 1.65
CA TYR A 43 10.97 -6.18 1.23
C TYR A 43 11.53 -5.72 -0.14
N THR A 44 11.99 -6.69 -0.93
CA THR A 44 12.37 -6.48 -2.33
C THR A 44 11.39 -7.24 -3.21
N TYR A 45 10.73 -6.52 -4.10
CA TYR A 45 9.63 -7.03 -4.92
C TYR A 45 10.03 -7.02 -6.39
N ASP A 46 9.56 -8.03 -7.12
CA ASP A 46 9.72 -8.08 -8.59
C ASP A 46 8.67 -7.19 -9.28
N ILE A 47 8.74 -5.90 -8.96
CA ILE A 47 7.88 -4.84 -9.50
C ILE A 47 8.80 -3.84 -10.22
N ASN A 48 8.36 -3.34 -11.38
CA ASN A 48 9.00 -2.17 -11.99
C ASN A 48 8.37 -0.91 -11.38
N GLU A 49 9.18 0.08 -11.03
CA GLU A 49 8.69 1.33 -10.44
C GLU A 49 7.74 2.07 -11.39
N ASP A 50 7.96 1.95 -12.71
CA ASP A 50 7.07 2.49 -13.74
C ASP A 50 5.68 1.82 -13.79
N ASP A 51 5.52 0.64 -13.19
CA ASP A 51 4.23 -0.06 -13.10
C ASP A 51 3.39 0.41 -11.89
N LEU A 52 3.96 1.26 -11.03
CA LEU A 52 3.27 1.79 -9.86
C LEU A 52 2.37 2.97 -10.24
N ILE A 53 1.13 2.92 -9.76
CA ILE A 53 0.13 3.97 -9.96
C ILE A 53 0.29 5.02 -8.84
N ASP A 54 0.27 6.30 -9.18
CA ASP A 54 0.23 7.37 -8.18
C ASP A 54 -1.05 7.28 -7.33
N GLY A 55 -0.96 7.52 -6.02
CA GLY A 55 -2.09 7.38 -5.11
C GLY A 55 -3.30 8.24 -5.49
N LYS A 56 -3.09 9.44 -6.05
CA LYS A 56 -4.20 10.30 -6.53
C LYS A 56 -4.83 9.76 -7.81
N GLU A 57 -4.02 9.23 -8.72
CA GLU A 57 -4.48 8.58 -9.94
C GLU A 57 -5.26 7.30 -9.63
N PHE A 58 -4.73 6.46 -8.74
CA PHE A 58 -5.42 5.28 -8.23
C PHE A 58 -6.79 5.63 -7.64
N LEU A 59 -6.85 6.65 -6.78
CA LEU A 59 -8.11 7.13 -6.20
C LEU A 59 -9.09 7.63 -7.27
N HIS A 60 -8.58 8.36 -8.27
CA HIS A 60 -9.38 8.80 -9.41
C HIS A 60 -9.99 7.62 -10.17
N ASP A 61 -9.20 6.58 -10.43
CA ASP A 61 -9.63 5.39 -11.17
C ASP A 61 -10.66 4.55 -10.40
N VAL A 62 -10.53 4.48 -9.06
CA VAL A 62 -11.55 3.90 -8.18
C VAL A 62 -12.86 4.70 -8.27
N ARG A 63 -12.79 6.04 -8.17
CA ARG A 63 -13.97 6.94 -8.30
C ARG A 63 -14.66 6.78 -9.65
N LYS A 64 -13.88 6.57 -10.73
CA LYS A 64 -14.39 6.33 -12.09
C LYS A 64 -14.87 4.90 -12.35
N LYS A 65 -14.72 4.00 -11.37
CA LYS A 65 -15.00 2.55 -11.47
C LYS A 65 -14.20 1.85 -12.57
N TRP A 66 -13.00 2.35 -12.87
CA TRP A 66 -12.04 1.67 -13.75
C TRP A 66 -11.24 0.62 -12.97
N ILE A 67 -10.91 0.96 -11.72
CA ILE A 67 -10.43 0.01 -10.71
C ILE A 67 -11.62 -0.41 -9.85
N THR A 68 -11.85 -1.71 -9.75
CA THR A 68 -12.95 -2.33 -8.99
C THR A 68 -12.50 -3.67 -8.45
N ASN A 69 -13.24 -4.22 -7.49
CA ASN A 69 -13.04 -5.59 -6.99
C ASN A 69 -13.10 -6.70 -8.06
N ARG A 70 -13.63 -6.40 -9.26
CA ARG A 70 -13.72 -7.35 -10.38
C ARG A 70 -12.59 -7.21 -11.39
N THR A 71 -11.86 -6.09 -11.38
CA THR A 71 -10.85 -5.79 -12.39
C THR A 71 -9.44 -6.11 -11.93
N GLY A 72 -9.24 -6.45 -10.66
CA GLY A 72 -7.94 -6.79 -10.10
C GLY A 72 -7.90 -6.80 -8.58
N ILE A 73 -6.67 -6.82 -8.07
CA ILE A 73 -6.33 -6.76 -6.65
C ILE A 73 -5.29 -5.66 -6.41
N LEU A 74 -5.45 -4.95 -5.32
CA LEU A 74 -4.46 -4.07 -4.71
C LEU A 74 -3.50 -5.01 -3.98
N GLU A 75 -2.31 -5.15 -4.55
CA GLU A 75 -1.32 -6.13 -4.08
C GLU A 75 -0.35 -5.50 -3.09
N HIS A 76 0.11 -4.28 -3.38
CA HIS A 76 0.98 -3.51 -2.50
C HIS A 76 0.59 -2.03 -2.50
N VAL A 77 0.78 -1.39 -1.34
CA VAL A 77 0.77 0.07 -1.21
C VAL A 77 2.07 0.50 -0.59
N PHE A 78 2.77 1.43 -1.23
CA PHE A 78 3.98 2.03 -0.72
C PHE A 78 3.67 3.46 -0.28
N VAL A 79 4.07 3.81 0.95
CA VAL A 79 3.92 5.16 1.51
C VAL A 79 5.31 5.68 1.85
N ASP A 80 5.73 6.74 1.17
CA ASP A 80 7.07 7.33 1.26
C ASP A 80 8.20 6.30 1.05
N GLY A 81 7.99 5.30 0.19
CA GLY A 81 8.96 4.23 -0.09
C GLY A 81 8.90 3.01 0.85
N PHE A 82 7.97 2.98 1.81
CA PHE A 82 7.79 1.87 2.76
C PHE A 82 6.57 1.02 2.40
N GLU A 83 6.65 -0.30 2.53
CA GLU A 83 5.50 -1.19 2.39
C GLU A 83 4.45 -0.87 3.45
N SER A 84 3.20 -0.73 3.05
CA SER A 84 2.13 -0.28 3.91
C SER A 84 0.95 -1.23 3.95
N ASN A 85 0.33 -1.32 5.12
CA ASN A 85 -0.95 -2.01 5.29
C ASN A 85 -2.15 -1.15 4.85
N LEU A 86 -1.92 0.07 4.34
CA LEU A 86 -2.97 0.99 3.92
C LEU A 86 -3.88 0.36 2.86
N GLY A 87 -5.18 0.47 3.10
CA GLY A 87 -6.23 0.10 2.17
C GLY A 87 -7.28 1.20 2.08
N ILE A 88 -8.25 1.01 1.18
CA ILE A 88 -9.33 1.98 0.97
C ILE A 88 -10.69 1.29 0.92
N ALA A 89 -11.66 1.94 1.55
CA ALA A 89 -13.08 1.65 1.46
C ALA A 89 -13.80 2.77 0.69
N ASN A 90 -14.33 2.45 -0.49
CA ASN A 90 -15.04 3.38 -1.37
C ASN A 90 -16.10 2.63 -2.18
N ASN A 91 -17.39 2.91 -1.98
CA ASN A 91 -18.52 2.46 -2.82
C ASN A 91 -18.31 1.09 -3.52
N ASP A 92 -18.51 0.00 -2.77
CA ASP A 92 -18.33 -1.39 -3.22
C ASP A 92 -16.88 -1.82 -3.53
N PHE A 93 -15.88 -0.97 -3.30
CA PHE A 93 -14.45 -1.27 -3.33
C PHE A 93 -13.86 -1.28 -1.91
N TYR A 94 -13.27 -2.40 -1.50
CA TYR A 94 -12.73 -2.63 -0.15
C TYR A 94 -11.50 -3.52 -0.26
N GLN A 95 -10.32 -2.94 -0.33
CA GLN A 95 -9.06 -3.69 -0.47
C GLN A 95 -7.91 -3.05 0.32
N GLY A 96 -6.94 -3.89 0.70
CA GLY A 96 -5.89 -3.60 1.68
C GLY A 96 -6.28 -4.04 3.10
N ASP A 97 -5.33 -3.96 4.02
CA ASP A 97 -5.48 -4.52 5.38
C ASP A 97 -6.06 -3.51 6.37
N PHE A 98 -5.68 -2.23 6.23
CA PHE A 98 -6.15 -1.12 7.05
C PHE A 98 -7.00 -0.16 6.21
N LEU A 99 -8.31 -0.38 6.19
CA LEU A 99 -9.23 0.34 5.33
C LEU A 99 -9.52 1.75 5.86
N VAL A 100 -9.20 2.77 5.06
CA VAL A 100 -9.63 4.15 5.32
C VAL A 100 -10.73 4.57 4.35
N THR A 101 -11.54 5.55 4.75
CA THR A 101 -12.53 6.18 3.86
C THR A 101 -11.84 6.92 2.72
N GLU A 102 -12.55 7.11 1.61
CA GLU A 102 -12.11 7.93 0.46
C GLU A 102 -11.46 9.26 0.86
N ASP A 103 -12.16 10.08 1.67
CA ASP A 103 -11.67 11.39 2.10
C ASP A 103 -10.34 11.31 2.88
N CYS A 104 -10.21 10.27 3.71
CA CYS A 104 -9.00 10.03 4.49
C CYS A 104 -7.83 9.60 3.58
N PHE A 105 -8.09 8.74 2.59
CA PHE A 105 -7.09 8.36 1.59
C PHE A 105 -6.62 9.58 0.79
N GLU A 106 -7.55 10.46 0.38
CA GLU A 106 -7.21 11.70 -0.34
C GLU A 106 -6.35 12.65 0.51
N GLU A 107 -6.64 12.77 1.81
CA GLU A 107 -5.79 13.54 2.74
C GLU A 107 -4.40 12.93 2.92
N LEU A 108 -4.29 11.59 2.96
CA LEU A 108 -2.99 10.91 3.01
C LEU A 108 -2.18 11.17 1.73
N CYS A 109 -2.80 11.14 0.55
CA CYS A 109 -2.16 11.50 -0.72
C CYS A 109 -1.69 12.96 -0.80
N LYS A 110 -2.15 13.85 0.10
CA LYS A 110 -1.64 15.23 0.20
C LYS A 110 -0.39 15.33 1.08
N LYS A 111 -0.21 14.38 2.00
CA LYS A 111 0.85 14.39 3.03
C LYS A 111 2.01 13.46 2.70
N HIS A 112 1.75 12.39 1.97
CA HIS A 112 2.69 11.32 1.68
C HIS A 112 2.78 11.06 0.17
N ASP A 113 3.92 10.57 -0.28
CA ASP A 113 4.05 9.98 -1.62
C ASP A 113 3.50 8.54 -1.56
N ILE A 114 2.31 8.35 -2.14
CA ILE A 114 1.63 7.06 -2.16
C ILE A 114 1.76 6.45 -3.55
N LYS A 115 2.25 5.21 -3.62
CA LYS A 115 2.33 4.42 -4.83
C LYS A 115 1.57 3.11 -4.64
N VAL A 116 0.77 2.72 -5.63
CA VAL A 116 -0.07 1.53 -5.55
C VAL A 116 0.32 0.55 -6.65
N HIS A 117 0.57 -0.69 -6.26
CA HIS A 117 0.72 -1.80 -7.19
C HIS A 117 -0.64 -2.51 -7.36
N TRP A 118 -1.23 -2.33 -8.54
CA TRP A 118 -2.52 -2.91 -8.89
C TRP A 118 -2.37 -4.04 -9.92
N THR A 119 -2.76 -5.25 -9.54
CA THR A 119 -2.65 -6.43 -10.40
C THR A 119 -4.00 -6.74 -11.03
N LYS A 120 -4.11 -6.51 -12.35
CA LYS A 120 -5.35 -6.75 -13.09
C LYS A 120 -5.73 -8.23 -13.07
N SER A 121 -7.02 -8.52 -12.89
CA SER A 121 -7.55 -9.88 -12.99
C SER A 121 -7.30 -10.41 -14.40
N LYS A 122 -6.66 -11.59 -14.50
CA LYS A 122 -6.53 -12.29 -15.78
C LYS A 122 -7.93 -12.67 -16.25
N ARG A 123 -8.38 -12.10 -17.37
CA ARG A 123 -9.58 -12.62 -18.06
C ARG A 123 -9.25 -14.03 -18.53
N ILE A 124 -9.88 -15.04 -17.94
CA ILE A 124 -9.96 -16.35 -18.56
C ILE A 124 -10.93 -16.19 -19.73
N ILE A 125 -10.40 -16.14 -20.95
CA ILE A 125 -11.22 -16.34 -22.15
C ILE A 125 -11.46 -17.84 -22.21
N ILE A 126 -12.67 -18.27 -21.87
CA ILE A 126 -13.14 -19.67 -21.97
C ILE A 126 -13.66 -19.90 -23.38
#